data_AF-A0A257WSL5-F1
#
_entry.id   AF-A0A257WSL5-F1
#
_cell.length_a   1.000
_cell.length_b   1.000
_cell.length_c   1.000
_cell.angle_alpha   90.00
_cell.angle_beta   90.00
_cell.angle_gamma   90.00
#
_symmetry.space_group_name_H-M   'P 1'
#
loop_
_entity.id
_entity.type
_entity.pdbx_description
1 polymer ?
#
loop_
_entity_poly.entity_id
_entity_poly.type
_entity_poly.pdbx_seq_one_letter_code
_entity_poly.pdbx_strand_id
1 'polypeptide(L)' 'MTVGEMCGGCVTKITAKLKPLPEIGQVTCDIPTKTVTVTPAAGKTLSPKMLWEAMDSIGKTPKSLTGPSGTFKSKPKA' A
#
# COMPACT_ATOMS: atom_id res chain seq x y z
N MET A 1 -2.05 5.54 1.17
CA MET A 1 -2.79 4.76 2.20
C MET A 1 -2.24 5.07 3.59
N THR A 2 -3.06 5.05 4.64
CA THR A 2 -2.63 5.25 6.03
C THR A 2 -2.75 3.97 6.84
N VAL A 3 -1.81 3.77 7.75
CA VAL A 3 -1.76 2.62 8.67
C VAL A 3 -1.89 3.10 10.11
N GLY A 4 -2.52 2.31 10.99
CA GLY A 4 -2.65 2.67 12.41
C GLY A 4 -1.29 2.78 13.11
N GLU A 5 -0.41 1.83 12.79
CA GLU A 5 0.95 1.74 13.32
C GLU A 5 1.96 1.58 12.19
N MET A 6 2.77 2.61 11.99
CA MET A 6 3.89 2.60 11.08
C MET A 6 5.20 2.62 11.86
N CYS A 7 6.01 1.59 11.64
CA CYS A 7 7.31 1.41 12.26
C CYS A 7 8.37 1.21 11.18
N GLY A 8 9.65 1.46 11.48
CA GLY A 8 10.73 1.24 10.50
C GLY A 8 10.73 -0.18 9.90
N GLY A 9 10.51 -1.21 10.72
CA GLY A 9 10.39 -2.59 10.23
C GLY A 9 9.13 -2.86 9.38
N CYS A 10 8.06 -2.10 9.63
CA CYS A 10 6.80 -2.20 8.88
C CYS A 10 7.01 -1.71 7.45
N VAL A 11 7.70 -0.58 7.29
CA VAL A 11 8.09 -0.01 5.99
C VAL A 11 8.86 -1.03 5.16
N THR A 12 9.90 -1.63 5.74
CA THR A 12 10.73 -2.62 5.03
C THR A 12 9.92 -3.82 4.56
N LYS A 13 9.01 -4.36 5.39
CA LYS A 13 8.13 -5.48 4.99
C LYS A 13 7.19 -5.09 3.85
N ILE A 14 6.58 -3.91 3.94
CA ILE A 14 5.68 -3.39 2.92
C ILE A 14 6.44 -3.22 1.60
N THR A 15 7.56 -2.51 1.61
CA THR A 15 8.38 -2.30 0.42
C THR A 15 8.89 -3.63 -0.13
N ALA A 16 9.33 -4.57 0.69
CA ALA A 16 9.77 -5.89 0.22
C ALA A 16 8.65 -6.70 -0.44
N LYS A 17 7.40 -6.55 0.01
CA LYS A 17 6.24 -7.23 -0.57
C LYS A 17 5.73 -6.54 -1.85
N LEU A 18 5.82 -5.23 -1.91
CA LEU A 18 5.31 -4.39 -3.00
C LEU A 18 6.31 -4.17 -4.14
N LYS A 19 7.60 -3.99 -3.83
CA LYS A 19 8.69 -3.82 -4.80
C LYS A 19 8.77 -4.91 -5.90
N PRO A 20 8.54 -6.20 -5.62
CA PRO A 20 8.57 -7.23 -6.68
C PRO A 20 7.33 -7.22 -7.58
N LEU A 21 6.30 -6.43 -7.28
CA LEU A 21 5.10 -6.38 -8.12
C LEU A 21 5.38 -5.52 -9.37
N PRO A 22 5.21 -6.05 -10.59
CA PRO A 22 5.50 -5.32 -11.83
C PRO A 22 4.53 -4.16 -12.08
N GLU A 23 3.40 -4.12 -11.38
CA GLU A 23 2.45 -3.01 -11.39
C GLU A 23 2.88 -1.83 -10.51
N ILE A 24 3.92 -2.00 -9.67
CA ILE A 24 4.42 -0.99 -8.75
C ILE A 24 5.73 -0.41 -9.27
N GLY A 25 5.72 0.90 -9.55
CA GLY A 25 6.91 1.63 -9.96
C GLY A 25 7.70 2.15 -8.76
N GLN A 26 7.01 2.67 -7.75
CA GLN A 26 7.66 3.27 -6.57
C GLN A 26 6.83 3.05 -5.31
N VAL A 27 7.51 2.87 -4.17
CA VAL A 27 6.90 2.79 -2.84
C VAL A 27 7.62 3.75 -1.93
N THR A 28 6.89 4.75 -1.43
CA THR A 28 7.36 5.72 -0.44
C THR A 28 6.60 5.51 0.85
N CYS A 29 7.30 5.53 1.97
CA CYS A 29 6.69 5.28 3.27
C CYS A 29 7.10 6.38 4.25
N ASP A 30 6.12 7.12 4.72
CA ASP A 30 6.27 8.17 5.72
C ASP A 30 5.84 7.65 7.09
N ILE A 31 6.82 7.26 7.90
CA ILE A 31 6.64 6.93 9.32
C ILE A 31 6.00 8.09 10.11
N PRO A 32 6.45 9.36 10.00
CA PRO A 32 5.90 10.44 10.83
C PRO A 32 4.42 10.71 10.55
N THR A 33 4.00 10.64 9.28
CA THR A 33 2.60 10.83 8.88
C THR A 33 1.83 9.52 8.78
N LYS A 34 2.47 8.39 9.09
CA LYS A 34 1.94 7.02 9.00
C LYS A 34 1.29 6.73 7.64
N THR A 35 1.90 7.26 6.58
CA THR A 35 1.36 7.23 5.22
C THR A 35 2.27 6.42 4.30
N VAL A 36 1.68 5.53 3.50
CA VAL A 36 2.36 4.78 2.44
C VAL A 36 1.84 5.31 1.11
N THR A 37 2.73 5.81 0.29
CA THR A 37 2.46 6.26 -1.07
C THR A 37 2.99 5.22 -2.03
N VAL A 38 2.12 4.66 -2.85
CA VAL A 38 2.50 3.68 -3.88
C VAL A 38 2.20 4.28 -5.23
N THR A 39 3.23 4.37 -6.06
CA THR A 39 3.12 4.86 -7.43
C THR A 39 3.07 3.65 -8.38
N PRO A 40 2.02 3.54 -9.21
CA PRO A 40 1.95 2.51 -10.24
C PRO A 40 3.11 2.62 -11.22
N ALA A 41 3.50 1.51 -11.83
CA ALA A 41 4.36 1.52 -13.01
C ALA A 41 3.63 2.18 -14.20
N ALA A 42 4.38 2.82 -15.10
CA ALA A 42 3.81 3.51 -16.25
C ALA A 42 2.95 2.57 -17.10
N GLY A 43 1.70 2.96 -17.38
CA GLY A 43 0.75 2.16 -18.15
C GLY A 43 0.17 0.94 -17.41
N LYS A 44 0.39 0.82 -16.09
CA LYS A 44 -0.21 -0.23 -15.26
C LYS A 44 -1.29 0.35 -14.34
N THR A 45 -2.39 -0.37 -14.22
CA THR A 45 -3.44 -0.07 -13.26
C THR A 45 -3.11 -0.77 -11.94
N LEU A 46 -2.81 0.01 -10.92
CA LEU A 46 -2.55 -0.49 -9.58
C LEU A 46 -3.86 -0.88 -8.91
N SER A 47 -3.98 -2.15 -8.52
CA SER A 47 -5.21 -2.65 -7.90
C SER A 47 -5.23 -2.34 -6.40
N PRO A 48 -6.15 -1.51 -5.89
CA PRO A 48 -6.23 -1.18 -4.46
C PRO A 48 -6.49 -2.43 -3.61
N LYS A 49 -7.20 -3.43 -4.16
CA LYS A 49 -7.41 -4.73 -3.51
C LYS A 49 -6.11 -5.51 -3.35
N MET A 50 -5.28 -5.62 -4.40
CA MET A 50 -3.99 -6.32 -4.36
C MET A 50 -3.08 -5.74 -3.27
N LEU A 51 -3.02 -4.41 -3.19
CA LEU A 51 -2.29 -3.70 -2.15
C LEU A 51 -2.79 -4.04 -0.75
N TRP A 52 -4.12 -4.04 -0.56
CA TRP A 52 -4.72 -4.40 0.72
C TRP A 52 -4.37 -5.82 1.12
N GLU A 53 -4.45 -6.79 0.20
CA GLU A 53 -4.14 -8.19 0.48
C GLU A 53 -2.65 -8.43 0.72
N ALA A 54 -1.77 -7.72 0.00
CA ALA A 54 -0.33 -7.76 0.25
C ALA A 54 0.00 -7.27 1.68
N MET A 55 -0.70 -6.24 2.13
CA MET A 55 -0.59 -5.69 3.48
C MET A 55 -1.20 -6.60 4.56
N ASP A 56 -2.36 -7.17 4.29
CA ASP A 56 -3.03 -8.14 5.17
C ASP A 56 -2.17 -9.40 5.36
N SER A 57 -1.53 -9.87 4.28
CA SER A 57 -0.61 -11.01 4.28
C SER A 57 0.63 -10.81 5.16
N ILE A 58 1.02 -9.56 5.45
CA ILE A 58 2.12 -9.24 6.37
C ILE A 58 1.62 -8.80 7.76
N GLY A 59 0.31 -8.93 8.03
CA GLY A 59 -0.34 -8.55 9.29
C GLY A 59 -0.42 -7.04 9.50
N LYS A 60 -0.36 -6.24 8.43
CA LYS A 60 -0.38 -4.78 8.48
C LYS A 60 -1.56 -4.22 7.72
N THR A 61 -2.77 -4.48 8.19
CA THR A 61 -4.00 -3.99 7.55
C THR A 61 -4.02 -2.45 7.51
N PRO A 62 -4.11 -1.82 6.33
CA PRO A 62 -4.22 -0.37 6.21
C PRO A 62 -5.60 0.10 6.69
N LYS A 63 -5.68 1.31 7.26
CA LYS A 63 -6.96 1.93 7.68
C LYS A 63 -7.65 2.65 6.54
N SER A 64 -6.90 3.25 5.64
CA SER A 64 -7.43 3.98 4.49
C SER A 64 -6.49 3.81 3.32
N LEU A 65 -7.02 3.46 2.16
CA LEU A 65 -6.29 3.32 0.91
C LEU A 65 -6.89 4.27 -0.11
N THR A 66 -6.22 5.40 -0.29
CA THR A 66 -6.49 6.33 -1.40
C THR A 66 -5.60 5.97 -2.59
N GLY A 67 -6.20 5.77 -3.75
CA GLY A 67 -5.53 5.51 -5.02
C GLY A 67 -6.20 6.21 -6.20
N PRO A 68 -5.63 6.14 -7.40
CA PRO A 68 -6.17 6.79 -8.60
C PRO A 68 -7.57 6.26 -8.99
N SER A 69 -7.91 5.05 -8.56
CA SER A 69 -9.23 4.44 -8.76
C SER A 69 -10.26 4.79 -7.67
N GLY A 70 -9.90 5.57 -6.64
CA GLY A 70 -10.80 5.97 -5.56
C GLY A 70 -10.19 5.90 -4.16
N THR A 71 -10.94 6.37 -3.16
CA THR A 71 -10.58 6.27 -1.73
C THR A 71 -11.36 5.14 -1.07
N PHE A 72 -10.64 4.14 -0.58
CA PHE A 72 -11.18 2.97 0.10
C PHE A 72 -10.84 3.04 1.59
N LYS A 73 -11.83 3.27 2.45
CA LYS A 73 -11.66 3.29 3.92
C LYS A 73 -11.77 1.90 4.58
N SER A 74 -12.00 0.86 3.78
CA SER A 74 -12.15 -0.54 4.20
C SER A 74 -11.62 -1.46 3.11
N LYS A 75 -11.43 -2.77 3.41
CA LYS A 75 -11.01 -3.77 2.41
C LYS A 75 -11.84 -3.58 1.14
N PRO A 76 -11.23 -3.21 -0.01
CA PRO A 76 -11.97 -2.94 -1.22
C PRO A 76 -12.73 -4.21 -1.61
N LYS A 77 -14.05 -4.20 -1.42
CA LYS A 77 -14.95 -5.12 -2.13
C LYS A 77 -15.10 -4.52 -3.52
N ALA A 78 -14.81 -5.36 -4.51
CA ALA A 78 -14.87 -5.03 -5.93
C ALA A 78 -16.16 -4.31 -6.29
#